data_AF-A0A1F6DIK9-F1
#
_entry.id   AF-A0A1F6DIK9-F1
#
_cell.length_a   1.000
_cell.length_b   1.000
_cell.length_c   1.000
_cell.angle_alpha   90.00
_cell.angle_beta   90.00
_cell.angle_gamma   90.00
#
_symmetry.space_group_name_H-M   'P 1'
#
loop_
_entity.id
_entity.type
_entity.pdbx_description
1 polymer ?
#
loop_
_entity_poly.entity_id
_entity_poly.type
_entity_poly.pdbx_seq_one_letter_code
_entity_poly.pdbx_strand_id
1 'polypeptide(L)'
;MKKIIALVAGLVPAVTFAQSQTLPGTGLVTAAGGYATLFLNFVNGVLVPVLFALIFVMFAFGVYKTWILGAKDASMKSEGGKIILNSVIGAVIILSFWGLVNFVSGALGLTDTGVQNVPKVPTIQVR
;
A
#
# COMPACT_ATOMS: atom_id res chain seq x y z
N MET A 1 -11.56 -50.66 -15.91
CA MET A 1 -10.37 -50.00 -15.33
C MET A 1 -9.85 -48.81 -16.15
N LYS A 2 -9.77 -48.88 -17.49
CA LYS A 2 -9.26 -47.78 -18.34
C LYS A 2 -10.05 -46.45 -18.25
N LYS A 3 -11.37 -46.51 -18.02
CA LYS A 3 -12.25 -45.33 -17.94
C LYS A 3 -12.10 -44.53 -16.65
N ILE A 4 -11.70 -45.18 -15.56
CA ILE A 4 -11.48 -44.53 -14.25
C ILE A 4 -10.16 -43.74 -14.27
N ILE A 5 -9.13 -44.29 -14.94
CA ILE A 5 -7.83 -43.60 -15.11
C ILE A 5 -7.99 -42.34 -15.99
N ALA A 6 -8.81 -42.40 -17.04
CA ALA A 6 -9.08 -41.25 -17.90
C ALA A 6 -9.88 -40.13 -17.19
N LEU A 7 -10.80 -40.49 -16.29
CA LEU A 7 -11.56 -39.53 -15.48
C LEU A 7 -10.66 -38.81 -14.47
N VAL A 8 -9.76 -39.55 -13.80
CA VAL A 8 -8.78 -38.97 -12.87
C VAL A 8 -7.77 -38.10 -13.61
N ALA A 9 -7.23 -38.55 -14.75
CA ALA A 9 -6.33 -37.78 -15.61
C ALA A 9 -6.96 -36.50 -16.19
N GLY A 10 -8.26 -36.53 -16.51
CA GLY A 10 -9.02 -35.37 -16.99
C GLY A 10 -9.39 -34.37 -15.88
N LEU A 11 -9.34 -34.79 -14.62
CA LEU A 11 -9.53 -33.93 -13.44
C LEU A 11 -8.19 -33.40 -12.89
N VAL A 12 -7.03 -33.96 -13.25
CA VAL A 12 -5.71 -33.43 -12.88
C VAL A 12 -5.56 -31.94 -13.27
N PRO A 13 -5.96 -31.49 -14.48
CA PRO A 13 -5.94 -30.07 -14.81
C PRO A 13 -6.79 -29.22 -13.86
N ALA A 14 -7.99 -29.71 -13.51
CA ALA A 14 -8.93 -29.00 -12.65
C ALA A 14 -8.43 -28.84 -11.20
N VAL A 15 -7.64 -29.79 -10.68
CA VAL A 15 -6.99 -29.65 -9.37
C VAL A 15 -5.68 -28.86 -9.43
N THR A 16 -4.96 -28.84 -10.56
CA THR A 16 -3.81 -27.94 -10.75
C THR A 16 -4.18 -26.46 -10.85
N PHE A 17 -5.42 -26.12 -11.26
CA PHE A 17 -5.91 -24.74 -11.18
C PHE A 17 -6.21 -24.27 -9.74
N ALA A 18 -6.12 -25.14 -8.73
CA ALA A 18 -6.23 -24.79 -7.32
C ALA A 18 -4.89 -24.81 -6.56
N GLN A 19 -3.83 -25.39 -7.14
CA GLN A 19 -2.52 -25.44 -6.48
C GLN A 19 -1.73 -24.15 -6.70
N SER A 20 -2.04 -23.19 -5.84
CA SER A 20 -1.15 -22.08 -5.50
C SER A 20 0.07 -22.59 -4.76
N GLN A 21 1.12 -22.96 -5.48
CA GLN A 21 2.44 -23.12 -4.89
C GLN A 21 3.07 -21.73 -4.72
N THR A 22 3.04 -21.20 -3.51
CA THR A 22 3.85 -20.04 -3.15
C THR A 22 5.32 -20.47 -3.10
N LEU A 23 6.09 -20.11 -4.12
CA LEU A 23 7.54 -20.17 -4.04
C LEU A 23 8.02 -18.93 -3.27
N PRO A 24 8.69 -19.09 -2.10
CA PRO A 24 9.21 -17.95 -1.37
C PRO A 24 10.24 -17.22 -2.24
N GLY A 25 9.95 -15.96 -2.58
CA GLY A 25 10.88 -15.05 -3.25
C GLY A 25 10.55 -14.61 -4.69
N THR A 26 9.45 -15.06 -5.32
CA THR A 26 9.20 -14.74 -6.75
C THR A 26 7.91 -13.97 -7.06
N GLY A 27 7.07 -13.63 -6.08
CA GLY A 27 5.91 -12.73 -6.30
C GLY A 27 4.88 -13.24 -7.32
N LEU A 28 4.89 -14.54 -7.68
CA LEU A 28 3.83 -15.16 -8.47
C LEU A 28 2.62 -15.37 -7.58
N VAL A 29 1.69 -14.42 -7.67
CA VAL A 29 0.50 -14.38 -6.84
C VAL A 29 -0.58 -15.27 -7.45
N THR A 30 -1.31 -15.97 -6.58
CA THR A 30 -2.68 -16.43 -6.88
C THR A 30 -3.41 -15.35 -7.65
N ALA A 31 -4.09 -15.70 -8.74
CA ALA A 31 -4.75 -14.75 -9.63
C ALA A 31 -5.70 -13.76 -8.91
N ALA A 32 -6.12 -14.04 -7.66
CA ALA A 32 -6.88 -13.11 -6.83
C ALA A 32 -6.02 -12.18 -5.94
N GLY A 33 -4.84 -12.60 -5.47
CA GLY A 33 -4.01 -11.79 -4.58
C GLY A 33 -3.14 -10.76 -5.31
N GLY A 34 -2.81 -10.99 -6.59
CA GLY A 34 -1.80 -10.19 -7.30
C GLY A 34 -2.23 -8.74 -7.52
N TYR A 35 -3.50 -8.55 -7.88
CA TYR A 35 -4.05 -7.22 -8.11
C TYR A 35 -4.15 -6.40 -6.82
N ALA A 36 -4.49 -7.04 -5.69
CA ALA A 36 -4.55 -6.38 -4.40
C ALA A 36 -3.16 -5.91 -3.95
N THR A 37 -2.13 -6.75 -4.07
CA THR A 37 -0.75 -6.37 -3.72
C THR A 37 -0.22 -5.27 -4.64
N LEU A 38 -0.47 -5.33 -5.94
CA LEU A 38 -0.08 -4.26 -6.87
C LEU A 38 -0.78 -2.93 -6.55
N PHE A 39 -2.07 -2.97 -6.25
CA PHE A 39 -2.83 -1.78 -5.86
C PHE A 39 -2.29 -1.18 -4.56
N LEU A 40 -2.07 -2.00 -3.52
CA LEU A 40 -1.53 -1.52 -2.24
C LEU A 40 -0.12 -0.94 -2.40
N ASN A 41 0.73 -1.56 -3.22
CA ASN A 41 2.08 -1.04 -3.51
C ASN A 41 2.03 0.29 -4.26
N PHE A 42 1.12 0.44 -5.23
CA PHE A 42 0.92 1.70 -5.93
C PHE A 42 0.39 2.79 -5.00
N VAL A 43 -0.61 2.47 -4.17
CA VAL A 43 -1.19 3.44 -3.23
C VAL A 43 -0.16 3.92 -2.22
N ASN A 44 0.54 3.00 -1.56
CA ASN A 44 1.54 3.34 -0.54
C ASN A 44 2.83 3.92 -1.12
N GLY A 45 3.27 3.44 -2.29
CA GLY A 45 4.54 3.85 -2.90
C GLY A 45 4.46 5.11 -3.75
N VAL A 46 3.30 5.41 -4.35
CA VAL A 46 3.14 6.51 -5.31
C VAL A 46 2.00 7.44 -4.91
N LEU A 47 0.78 6.92 -4.75
CA LEU A 47 -0.41 7.76 -4.61
C LEU A 47 -0.35 8.64 -3.35
N VAL A 48 -0.10 8.04 -2.18
CA VAL A 48 -0.04 8.76 -0.90
C VAL A 48 1.10 9.79 -0.90
N PRO A 49 2.36 9.45 -1.26
CA PRO A 49 3.44 10.42 -1.35
C PRO A 49 3.16 11.59 -2.30
N VAL A 50 2.58 11.32 -3.48
CA VAL A 50 2.27 12.36 -4.47
C VAL A 50 1.17 13.29 -3.99
N LEU A 51 0.11 12.76 -3.37
CA LEU A 51 -0.95 13.58 -2.78
C LEU A 51 -0.39 14.46 -1.64
N PHE A 52 0.48 13.91 -0.80
CA PHE A 52 1.10 14.67 0.28
C PHE A 52 1.99 15.78 -0.26
N ALA A 53 2.77 15.50 -1.31
CA ALA A 53 3.58 16.49 -1.99
C ALA A 53 2.72 17.62 -2.59
N LEU A 54 1.59 17.30 -3.23
CA LEU A 54 0.68 18.30 -3.79
C LEU A 54 0.09 19.21 -2.72
N ILE A 55 -0.35 18.64 -1.59
CA ILE A 55 -0.87 19.40 -0.46
C ILE A 55 0.22 20.29 0.15
N PHE A 56 1.44 19.77 0.29
CA PHE A 56 2.57 20.55 0.79
C PHE A 56 2.89 21.74 -0.12
N VAL A 57 2.83 21.56 -1.44
CA VAL A 57 2.99 22.66 -2.41
C VAL A 57 1.86 23.69 -2.28
N MET A 58 0.60 23.26 -2.15
CA MET A 58 -0.52 24.19 -1.93
C MET A 58 -0.40 24.95 -0.61
N PHE A 59 0.07 24.28 0.45
CA PHE A 59 0.37 24.91 1.73
C PHE A 59 1.45 25.98 1.59
N ALA A 60 2.58 25.64 0.96
CA ALA A 60 3.68 26.58 0.71
C ALA A 60 3.22 27.77 -0.15
N PHE A 61 2.39 27.52 -1.18
CA PHE A 61 1.80 28.58 -2.00
C PHE A 61 0.84 29.47 -1.21
N GLY A 62 0.04 28.89 -0.32
CA GLY A 62 -0.81 29.66 0.59
C GLY A 62 0.00 30.58 1.49
N VAL A 63 1.09 30.08 2.09
CA VAL A 63 2.04 30.90 2.87
C VAL A 63 2.64 32.00 2.02
N TYR A 64 3.13 31.67 0.82
CA TYR A 64 3.66 32.65 -0.12
C TYR A 64 2.62 33.75 -0.44
N LYS A 65 1.39 33.37 -0.76
CA LYS A 65 0.30 34.31 -1.08
C LYS A 65 -0.06 35.19 0.10
N THR A 66 -0.16 34.65 1.31
CA THR A 66 -0.53 35.41 2.52
C THR A 66 0.58 36.38 2.95
N TRP A 67 1.84 35.95 2.93
CA TRP A 67 2.94 36.68 3.55
C TRP A 67 3.71 37.56 2.59
N ILE A 68 3.81 37.19 1.30
CA ILE A 68 4.59 37.96 0.31
C ILE A 68 3.64 38.89 -0.44
N LEU A 69 2.59 38.34 -1.06
CA LEU A 69 1.62 39.11 -1.86
C LEU A 69 0.60 39.85 -0.98
N GLY A 70 0.13 39.22 0.09
CA GLY A 70 -0.85 39.77 1.03
C GLY A 70 -0.29 40.75 2.06
N ALA A 71 1.01 41.10 2.00
CA ALA A 71 1.63 42.00 2.98
C ALA A 71 1.02 43.42 3.00
N LYS A 72 0.48 43.88 1.86
CA LYS A 72 -0.15 45.19 1.70
C LYS A 72 -1.63 45.13 1.32
N ASP A 73 -2.17 43.94 1.07
CA ASP A 73 -3.54 43.72 0.62
C ASP A 73 -4.25 42.68 1.51
N ALA A 74 -5.23 43.16 2.27
CA ALA A 74 -6.00 42.33 3.21
C ALA A 74 -6.84 41.25 2.52
N SER A 75 -7.26 41.48 1.26
CA SER A 75 -8.02 40.51 0.47
C SER A 75 -7.14 39.29 0.14
N MET A 76 -5.95 39.54 -0.39
CA MET A 76 -4.98 38.51 -0.76
C MET A 76 -4.48 37.73 0.45
N LYS A 77 -4.34 38.40 1.61
CA LYS A 77 -3.99 37.78 2.88
C LYS A 77 -5.06 36.79 3.35
N SER A 78 -6.34 37.19 3.29
CA SER A 78 -7.49 36.34 3.63
C SER A 78 -7.58 35.13 2.72
N GLU A 79 -7.40 35.33 1.42
CA GLU A 79 -7.48 34.25 0.43
C GLU A 79 -6.34 33.23 0.58
N GLY A 80 -5.10 33.70 0.78
CA GLY A 80 -3.97 32.80 1.08
C GLY A 80 -4.18 32.03 2.39
N GLY A 81 -4.78 32.66 3.40
CA GLY A 81 -5.13 31.99 4.66
C GLY A 81 -6.12 30.85 4.47
N LYS A 82 -7.10 31.02 3.58
CA LYS A 82 -8.04 29.95 3.20
C LYS A 82 -7.32 28.80 2.48
N ILE A 83 -6.35 29.09 1.61
CA ILE A 83 -5.55 28.06 0.93
C ILE A 83 -4.75 27.24 1.96
N ILE A 84 -4.11 27.91 2.92
CA ILE A 84 -3.38 27.25 4.01
C ILE A 84 -4.33 26.33 4.80
N LEU A 85 -5.47 26.87 5.25
CA LEU A 85 -6.46 26.11 6.02
C LEU A 85 -6.97 24.89 5.26
N ASN A 86 -7.33 25.07 3.99
CA ASN A 86 -7.81 23.98 3.13
C ASN A 86 -6.74 22.90 2.91
N SER A 87 -5.47 23.30 2.80
CA SER A 87 -4.35 22.36 2.66
C SER A 87 -4.14 21.55 3.94
N VAL A 88 -4.24 22.18 5.12
CA VAL A 88 -4.16 21.49 6.41
C VAL A 88 -5.31 20.49 6.58
N ILE A 89 -6.55 20.90 6.24
CA ILE A 89 -7.71 20.01 6.26
C ILE A 89 -7.49 18.81 5.34
N GLY A 90 -7.01 19.05 4.11
CA GLY A 90 -6.65 17.98 3.18
C GLY A 90 -5.62 17.01 3.73
N ALA A 91 -4.57 17.52 4.39
CA ALA A 91 -3.54 16.70 5.01
C ALA A 91 -4.12 15.81 6.13
N VAL A 92 -4.98 16.37 6.99
CA VAL A 92 -5.61 15.64 8.10
C VAL A 92 -6.51 14.51 7.59
N ILE A 93 -7.25 14.73 6.49
CA ILE A 93 -8.11 13.71 5.89
C ILE A 93 -7.27 12.52 5.41
N ILE A 94 -6.19 12.77 4.65
CA ILE A 94 -5.32 11.71 4.14
C ILE A 94 -4.64 10.96 5.28
N LEU A 95 -4.12 11.70 6.27
CA LEU A 95 -3.51 11.10 7.47
C LEU A 95 -4.51 10.27 8.28
N SER A 96 -5.77 10.68 8.35
CA SER A 96 -6.82 9.92 9.04
C SER A 96 -7.10 8.59 8.37
N PHE A 97 -7.24 8.56 7.04
CA PHE A 97 -7.46 7.30 6.32
C PHE A 97 -6.24 6.38 6.40
N TRP A 98 -5.03 6.90 6.18
CA TRP A 98 -3.82 6.10 6.24
C TRP A 98 -3.52 5.61 7.67
N GLY A 99 -3.67 6.49 8.65
CA GLY A 99 -3.52 6.17 10.07
C GLY A 99 -4.52 5.13 10.55
N LEU A 100 -5.79 5.22 10.10
CA LEU A 100 -6.80 4.21 10.41
C LEU A 100 -6.47 2.85 9.81
N VAL A 101 -6.06 2.80 8.54
CA VAL A 101 -5.63 1.55 7.89
C VAL A 101 -4.48 0.93 8.67
N ASN A 102 -3.45 1.70 9.00
CA ASN A 102 -2.30 1.20 9.74
C ASN A 102 -2.68 0.76 11.16
N PHE A 103 -3.58 1.48 11.83
CA PHE A 103 -4.08 1.14 13.16
C PHE A 103 -4.83 -0.19 13.15
N VAL A 104 -5.76 -0.38 12.21
CA VAL A 104 -6.53 -1.62 12.08
C VAL A 104 -5.63 -2.78 11.66
N SER A 105 -4.72 -2.58 10.70
CA SER A 105 -3.76 -3.61 10.29
C SER A 105 -2.83 -4.05 11.42
N GLY A 106 -2.36 -3.10 12.24
CA GLY A 106 -1.57 -3.40 13.44
C GLY A 106 -2.37 -4.11 14.52
N ALA A 107 -3.61 -3.68 14.78
CA ALA A 107 -4.49 -4.30 15.78
C ALA A 107 -4.88 -5.75 15.42
N LEU A 108 -5.02 -6.04 14.13
CA LEU A 108 -5.32 -7.39 13.62
C LEU A 108 -4.08 -8.26 13.40
N GLY A 109 -2.87 -7.75 13.67
CA GLY A 109 -1.61 -8.49 13.49
C GLY A 109 -1.26 -8.75 12.02
N LEU A 110 -1.83 -7.99 11.09
CA LEU A 110 -1.62 -8.13 9.63
C LEU A 110 -0.35 -7.44 9.14
N THR A 111 0.43 -6.86 10.05
CA THR A 111 1.79 -6.37 9.79
C THR A 111 2.74 -7.56 9.78
N ASP A 112 2.69 -8.35 8.71
CA ASP A 112 3.59 -9.48 8.47
C ASP A 112 5.04 -9.01 8.37
N THR A 113 5.75 -9.05 9.51
CA THR A 113 7.18 -9.37 9.49
C THR A 113 7.26 -10.88 9.45
N GLY A 114 7.38 -11.43 8.23
CA GLY A 114 7.35 -12.87 7.99
C GLY A 114 8.21 -13.64 8.99
N VAL A 115 7.67 -14.75 9.51
CA VAL A 115 8.25 -15.70 10.49
C VAL A 115 9.77 -15.56 10.62
N GLN A 116 10.22 -14.66 11.50
CA GLN A 116 11.65 -14.37 11.74
C GLN A 116 12.34 -15.49 12.55
N ASN A 117 11.59 -16.52 12.95
CA ASN A 117 12.06 -17.59 13.82
C ASN A 117 11.96 -18.96 13.15
N VAL A 118 12.32 -19.08 11.87
CA VAL A 118 12.59 -20.42 11.32
C VAL A 118 13.90 -20.92 11.95
N PRO A 119 13.87 -22.01 12.75
CA PRO A 119 15.09 -22.52 13.37
C PRO A 119 16.07 -22.95 12.27
N LYS A 120 17.29 -22.41 12.29
CA LYS A 120 18.35 -22.82 11.38
C LYS A 120 18.80 -24.23 11.78
N VAL A 121 18.37 -25.24 11.03
CA VAL A 121 18.82 -26.61 11.26
C VAL A 121 20.33 -26.72 11.00
N PRO A 122 21.08 -27.47 11.82
CA PRO A 122 22.50 -27.67 11.60
C PRO A 122 22.75 -28.33 10.23
N THR A 123 23.58 -27.70 9.41
CA THR A 123 24.07 -28.30 8.16
C THR A 123 25.31 -29.13 8.48
N ILE A 124 25.23 -30.46 8.32
CA ILE A 124 26.38 -31.37 8.44
C ILE A 124 27.34 -31.07 7.27
N GLN A 125 28.50 -30.51 7.58
CA GLN A 125 29.60 -30.39 6.60
C GLN A 125 30.25 -31.76 6.47
N VAL A 126 29.88 -32.52 5.43
CA VAL A 126 30.56 -33.78 5.11
C VAL A 126 31.93 -33.42 4.54
N ARG A 127 32.98 -33.82 5.26
CA ARG A 127 34.38 -33.63 4.90
C ARG A 127 34.81 -34.60 3.80
#